data_AF-A0A8H3RQE6-F1
#
_entry.id   AF-A0A8H3RQE6-F1
#
_cell.length_a   1.000
_cell.length_b   1.000
_cell.length_c   1.000
_cell.angle_alpha   90.00
_cell.angle_beta   90.00
_cell.angle_gamma   90.00
#
_symmetry.space_group_name_H-M   'P 1'
#
loop_
_entity.id
_entity.type
_entity.pdbx_description
1 polymer ?
#
loop_
_entity_poly.entity_id
_entity_poly.type
_entity_poly.pdbx_seq_one_letter_code
_entity_poly.pdbx_strand_id
1 'polypeptide(L)'
;MEAVIVASVLCVAYAVYYVYFDALAKIPGPRLAKLCPHTGAAPEACSINLTADEGDVVRLGPSELSFCSISAHDTIYSANCASFITYGAFESAVEGLCPPGVSFVSYHSPAEQKELRKVLHPAIRLAVTGGLEAHHERRFNELVARLNIKPGTPICVNLTGLLEQLEWDLIGDVGLGYPVPESMKGTM
;
A
#
# COMPACT_ATOMS: atom_id res chain seq x y z
N MET A 1 -40.85 -15.35 -12.41
CA MET A 1 -40.50 -16.52 -11.58
C MET A 1 -39.30 -17.27 -12.14
N GLU A 2 -39.25 -17.59 -13.43
CA GLU A 2 -38.13 -18.33 -14.04
C GLU A 2 -36.76 -17.67 -13.84
N ALA A 3 -36.65 -16.35 -14.04
CA ALA A 3 -35.40 -15.63 -13.81
C ALA A 3 -34.89 -15.72 -12.35
N VAL A 4 -35.80 -15.75 -11.36
CA VAL A 4 -35.45 -15.87 -9.94
C VAL A 4 -34.96 -17.28 -9.62
N ILE A 5 -35.60 -18.29 -10.22
CA ILE A 5 -35.19 -19.69 -10.05
C ILE A 5 -33.81 -19.91 -10.68
N VAL A 6 -33.58 -19.43 -11.91
CA VAL A 6 -32.28 -19.54 -12.57
C VAL A 6 -31.19 -18.81 -11.78
N ALA A 7 -31.44 -17.59 -11.32
CA ALA A 7 -30.51 -16.86 -10.47
C ALA A 7 -30.17 -17.62 -9.18
N SER A 8 -31.19 -18.18 -8.50
CA SER A 8 -30.98 -18.95 -7.27
C SER A 8 -30.13 -20.21 -7.49
N VAL A 9 -30.36 -20.95 -8.58
CA VAL A 9 -29.58 -22.14 -8.93
C VAL A 9 -28.13 -21.76 -9.24
N LEU A 10 -27.91 -20.66 -9.97
CA LEU A 10 -26.57 -20.16 -10.27
C LEU A 10 -25.83 -19.70 -9.00
N CYS A 11 -26.50 -19.01 -8.08
CA CYS A 11 -25.89 -18.61 -6.81
C CYS A 11 -25.49 -19.82 -5.94
N VAL A 12 -26.32 -20.84 -5.86
CA VAL A 12 -26.01 -22.07 -5.11
C VAL A 12 -24.87 -22.84 -5.78
N ALA A 13 -24.89 -22.99 -7.11
CA ALA A 13 -23.81 -23.63 -7.86
C ALA A 13 -22.48 -22.87 -7.69
N TYR A 14 -22.51 -21.55 -7.74
CA TYR A 14 -21.36 -20.67 -7.48
C TYR A 14 -20.82 -20.89 -6.07
N ALA A 15 -21.68 -20.89 -5.05
CA ALA A 15 -21.25 -21.09 -3.68
C ALA A 15 -20.62 -22.48 -3.44
N VAL A 16 -21.22 -23.53 -4.00
CA VAL A 16 -20.68 -24.89 -3.90
C VAL A 16 -19.33 -25.00 -4.59
N TYR A 17 -19.16 -24.37 -5.76
CA TYR A 17 -17.89 -24.38 -6.48
C TYR A 17 -16.77 -23.73 -5.65
N TYR A 18 -16.96 -22.51 -5.14
CA TYR A 18 -15.92 -21.78 -4.40
C TYR A 18 -15.57 -22.39 -3.03
N VAL A 19 -16.52 -23.08 -2.41
CA VAL A 19 -16.31 -23.72 -1.11
C VAL A 19 -15.61 -25.08 -1.24
N TYR A 20 -15.91 -25.86 -2.28
CA TYR A 20 -15.47 -27.26 -2.37
C TYR A 20 -14.55 -27.60 -3.55
N PHE A 21 -14.78 -27.01 -4.72
CA PHE A 21 -14.09 -27.40 -5.97
C PHE A 21 -12.99 -26.44 -6.37
N ASP A 22 -12.99 -25.23 -5.82
CA ASP A 22 -11.99 -24.22 -6.10
C ASP A 22 -10.60 -24.63 -5.61
N ALA A 23 -9.55 -24.23 -6.34
CA ALA A 23 -8.18 -24.57 -6.00
C ALA A 23 -7.77 -24.03 -4.61
N LEU A 24 -8.39 -22.93 -4.17
CA LEU A 24 -8.17 -22.30 -2.88
C LEU A 24 -9.13 -22.81 -1.78
N ALA A 25 -9.94 -23.84 -2.05
CA ALA A 25 -10.90 -24.39 -1.08
C ALA A 25 -10.22 -24.94 0.18
N LYS A 26 -9.02 -25.51 0.01
CA LYS A 26 -8.20 -26.16 1.05
C LYS A 26 -7.51 -25.16 1.99
N ILE A 27 -7.44 -23.90 1.60
CA ILE A 27 -6.78 -22.87 2.40
C ILE A 27 -7.73 -22.43 3.54
N PRO A 28 -7.24 -22.36 4.79
CA PRO A 28 -8.04 -21.90 5.92
C PRO A 28 -8.47 -20.44 5.72
N GLY A 29 -9.59 -20.05 6.33
CA GLY A 29 -10.16 -18.72 6.15
C GLY A 29 -11.63 -18.65 6.54
N PRO A 30 -12.15 -17.45 6.85
CA PRO A 30 -13.57 -17.25 7.15
C PRO A 30 -14.48 -17.75 6.03
N ARG A 31 -15.51 -18.53 6.37
CA ARG A 31 -16.39 -19.17 5.36
C ARG A 31 -17.10 -18.15 4.46
N LEU A 32 -17.43 -16.97 4.98
CA LEU A 32 -18.04 -15.88 4.22
C LEU A 32 -17.06 -15.20 3.26
N ALA A 33 -15.78 -15.15 3.62
CA ALA A 33 -14.72 -14.62 2.77
C ALA A 33 -14.49 -15.49 1.51
N LYS A 34 -14.86 -16.77 1.55
CA LYS A 34 -14.79 -17.65 0.36
C LYS A 34 -15.78 -17.28 -0.74
N LEU A 35 -16.85 -16.54 -0.41
CA LEU A 35 -17.97 -16.27 -1.32
C LEU A 35 -18.04 -14.82 -1.79
N CYS A 36 -17.70 -13.87 -0.91
CA CYS A 36 -17.78 -12.45 -1.21
C CYS A 36 -16.38 -11.84 -1.18
N PRO A 37 -16.00 -11.05 -2.20
CA PRO A 37 -14.83 -10.18 -2.12
C PRO A 37 -14.97 -9.30 -0.88
N HIS A 38 -13.87 -9.09 -0.15
CA HIS A 38 -13.91 -8.30 1.07
C HIS A 38 -14.26 -6.84 0.73
N THR A 39 -15.48 -6.41 1.07
CA THR A 39 -15.91 -5.01 0.87
C THR A 39 -15.41 -4.15 2.03
N GLY A 40 -14.11 -3.82 2.01
CA GLY A 40 -13.61 -2.59 2.64
C GLY A 40 -13.47 -2.53 4.17
N ALA A 41 -13.31 -3.62 4.92
CA ALA A 41 -12.77 -3.49 6.28
C ALA A 41 -11.22 -3.50 6.22
N ALA A 42 -10.58 -2.68 7.05
CA ALA A 42 -9.14 -2.44 7.05
C ALA A 42 -8.36 -3.77 6.99
N PRO A 43 -7.68 -4.07 5.86
CA PRO A 43 -7.11 -5.39 5.60
C PRO A 43 -6.03 -5.76 6.61
N GLU A 44 -5.31 -4.78 7.15
CA GLU A 44 -4.19 -5.00 8.07
C GLU A 44 -4.62 -5.55 9.44
N ALA A 45 -5.64 -4.94 10.07
CA ALA A 45 -6.08 -5.38 11.41
C ALA A 45 -6.78 -6.75 11.38
N CYS A 46 -7.50 -7.06 10.30
CA CYS A 46 -8.11 -8.38 10.11
C CYS A 46 -7.06 -9.43 9.75
N SER A 47 -6.15 -9.14 8.81
CA SER A 47 -5.17 -10.13 8.34
C SER A 47 -4.17 -10.54 9.41
N ILE A 48 -3.67 -9.61 10.24
CA ILE A 48 -2.68 -9.91 11.29
C ILE A 48 -3.26 -10.83 12.37
N ASN A 49 -4.51 -10.60 12.78
CA ASN A 49 -5.15 -11.46 13.77
C ASN A 49 -5.52 -12.83 13.17
N LEU A 50 -5.95 -12.85 11.91
CA LEU A 50 -6.31 -14.09 11.21
C LEU A 50 -5.10 -14.99 10.97
N THR A 51 -3.94 -14.45 10.59
CA THR A 51 -2.72 -15.27 10.40
C THR A 51 -2.16 -15.80 11.71
N ALA A 52 -2.34 -15.07 12.82
CA ALA A 52 -1.97 -15.55 14.15
C ALA A 52 -2.80 -16.78 14.58
N ASP A 53 -4.10 -16.80 14.24
CA ASP A 53 -5.03 -17.84 14.69
C ASP A 53 -5.16 -19.02 13.69
N GLU A 54 -5.08 -18.76 12.38
CA GLU A 54 -5.36 -19.74 11.31
C GLU A 54 -4.10 -20.22 10.55
N GLY A 55 -2.95 -19.58 10.78
CA GLY A 55 -1.64 -19.96 10.24
C GLY A 55 -1.08 -19.03 9.16
N ASP A 56 0.08 -19.39 8.62
CA ASP A 56 0.89 -18.53 7.72
C ASP A 56 0.20 -18.13 6.41
N VAL A 57 -0.87 -18.83 5.98
CA VAL A 57 -1.60 -18.52 4.75
C VAL A 57 -3.10 -18.63 5.00
N VAL A 58 -3.81 -17.50 4.84
CA VAL A 58 -5.24 -17.37 5.09
C VAL A 58 -5.95 -16.83 3.86
N ARG A 59 -7.12 -17.37 3.54
CA ARG A 59 -7.97 -16.89 2.45
C ARG A 59 -8.83 -15.72 2.92
N LEU A 60 -8.67 -14.55 2.28
CA LEU A 60 -9.41 -13.32 2.58
C LEU A 60 -10.56 -13.05 1.60
N GLY A 61 -10.56 -13.70 0.44
CA GLY A 61 -11.56 -13.51 -0.60
C GLY A 61 -11.72 -14.75 -1.50
N PRO A 62 -12.65 -14.71 -2.47
CA PRO A 62 -12.81 -15.78 -3.45
C PRO A 62 -11.53 -16.03 -4.26
N SER A 63 -10.74 -14.98 -4.51
CA SER A 63 -9.48 -15.03 -5.26
C SER A 63 -8.30 -14.37 -4.52
N GLU A 64 -8.44 -14.12 -3.21
CA GLU A 64 -7.47 -13.35 -2.42
C GLU A 64 -6.92 -14.17 -1.25
N LEU A 65 -5.60 -14.13 -1.11
CA LEU A 65 -4.86 -14.80 -0.05
C LEU A 65 -4.00 -13.78 0.70
N SER A 66 -3.99 -13.89 2.02
CA SER A 66 -3.01 -13.28 2.90
C SER A 66 -1.95 -14.31 3.26
N PHE A 67 -0.69 -13.91 3.23
CA PHE A 67 0.44 -14.75 3.58
C PHE A 67 1.36 -13.99 4.54
N CYS A 68 1.91 -14.69 5.53
CA CYS A 68 2.80 -14.14 6.54
C CYS A 68 4.02 -15.04 6.74
N SER A 69 4.72 -15.38 5.65
CA SER A 69 5.96 -16.16 5.71
C SER A 69 7.03 -15.61 4.78
N ILE A 70 8.30 -15.75 5.18
CA ILE A 70 9.46 -15.33 4.39
C ILE A 70 9.51 -16.09 3.07
N SER A 71 9.22 -17.40 3.10
CA SER A 71 9.23 -18.23 1.88
C SER A 71 8.19 -17.76 0.85
N ALA A 72 7.00 -17.31 1.29
CA ALA A 72 5.98 -16.78 0.39
C ALA A 72 6.41 -15.41 -0.17
N HIS A 73 6.94 -14.54 0.70
CA HIS A 73 7.51 -13.25 0.29
C HIS A 73 8.58 -13.45 -0.80
N ASP A 74 9.55 -14.33 -0.57
CA ASP A 74 10.61 -14.59 -1.55
C ASP A 74 10.04 -15.18 -2.83
N THR A 75 9.12 -16.15 -2.75
CA THR A 75 8.50 -16.74 -3.96
C THR A 75 7.77 -15.70 -4.81
N ILE A 76 7.09 -14.73 -4.19
CA ILE A 76 6.27 -13.74 -4.90
C ILE A 76 7.13 -12.57 -5.39
N TYR A 77 7.99 -12.01 -4.53
CA TYR A 77 8.75 -10.79 -4.82
C TYR A 77 10.12 -11.05 -5.44
N SER A 78 10.70 -12.26 -5.33
CA SER A 78 11.94 -12.63 -6.04
C SER A 78 11.67 -13.28 -7.40
N ALA A 79 10.45 -13.76 -7.64
CA ALA A 79 10.07 -14.25 -8.95
C ALA A 79 10.09 -13.10 -9.95
N ASN A 80 10.93 -13.22 -10.98
CA ASN A 80 10.98 -12.28 -12.11
C ASN A 80 9.77 -12.52 -13.05
N CYS A 81 8.57 -12.51 -12.46
CA CYS A 81 7.37 -13.06 -13.04
C CYS A 81 6.46 -11.96 -13.54
N ALA A 82 6.23 -11.93 -14.85
CA ALA A 82 5.09 -11.25 -15.46
C ALA A 82 3.73 -11.79 -14.98
N SER A 83 3.72 -12.83 -14.14
CA SER A 83 2.55 -13.48 -13.58
C SER A 83 1.91 -12.73 -12.40
N PHE A 84 2.65 -11.84 -11.73
CA PHE A 84 2.13 -11.01 -10.64
C PHE A 84 2.07 -9.56 -11.10
N ILE A 85 0.98 -9.22 -11.80
CA ILE A 85 0.68 -7.83 -12.20
C ILE A 85 -0.16 -7.15 -11.11
N THR A 86 -0.02 -5.84 -10.96
CA THR A 86 -0.79 -5.06 -9.98
C THR A 86 -2.20 -4.69 -10.48
N TYR A 87 -2.56 -5.15 -11.69
CA TYR A 87 -3.88 -4.92 -12.27
C TYR A 87 -4.98 -5.56 -11.41
N GLY A 88 -5.93 -4.75 -10.94
CA GLY A 88 -7.01 -5.19 -10.06
C GLY A 88 -6.61 -5.30 -8.58
N ALA A 89 -5.38 -4.90 -8.23
CA ALA A 89 -5.00 -4.70 -6.84
C ALA A 89 -5.61 -3.40 -6.29
N PHE A 90 -5.48 -3.18 -4.98
CA PHE A 90 -5.90 -1.94 -4.32
C PHE A 90 -5.34 -0.69 -5.02
N GLU A 91 -4.11 -0.76 -5.53
CA GLU A 91 -3.45 0.29 -6.31
C GLU A 91 -4.27 0.71 -7.56
N SER A 92 -4.86 -0.24 -8.28
CA SER A 92 -5.77 0.06 -9.40
C SER A 92 -7.07 0.72 -8.94
N ALA A 93 -7.56 0.40 -7.73
CA ALA A 93 -8.79 0.99 -7.20
C ALA A 93 -8.60 2.45 -6.76
N VAL A 94 -7.37 2.82 -6.37
CA VAL A 94 -7.04 4.20 -5.97
C VAL A 94 -6.43 5.04 -7.10
N GLU A 95 -6.25 4.48 -8.30
CA GLU A 95 -5.74 5.22 -9.47
C GLU A 95 -6.56 6.50 -9.74
N GLY A 96 -7.89 6.42 -9.59
CA GLY A 96 -8.78 7.58 -9.75
C GLY A 96 -8.70 8.64 -8.65
N LEU A 97 -8.04 8.35 -7.53
CA LEU A 97 -7.74 9.30 -6.45
C LEU A 97 -6.39 9.98 -6.64
N CYS A 98 -5.51 9.42 -7.47
CA CYS A 98 -4.24 10.05 -7.79
C CYS A 98 -4.46 11.20 -8.78
N PRO A 99 -3.74 12.33 -8.61
CA PRO A 99 -3.74 13.39 -9.62
C PRO A 99 -3.40 12.82 -11.00
N PRO A 100 -4.00 13.35 -12.09
CA PRO A 100 -3.72 12.88 -13.44
C PRO A 100 -2.22 12.99 -13.73
N GLY A 101 -1.56 11.85 -13.97
CA GLY A 101 -0.12 11.82 -14.14
C GLY A 101 0.43 10.41 -14.25
N VAL A 102 1.64 10.31 -14.78
CA VAL A 102 2.37 9.05 -14.92
C VAL A 102 3.03 8.71 -13.59
N SER A 103 2.60 7.63 -12.93
CA SER A 103 3.15 7.18 -11.65
C SER A 103 3.35 5.66 -11.62
N PHE A 104 4.09 5.15 -10.63
CA PHE A 104 4.19 3.70 -10.41
C PHE A 104 2.85 3.06 -10.01
N VAL A 105 1.91 3.84 -9.46
CA VAL A 105 0.57 3.39 -9.09
C VAL A 105 -0.32 3.20 -10.32
N SER A 106 -0.11 4.02 -11.35
CA SER A 106 -0.90 4.02 -12.59
C SER A 106 -0.43 2.99 -13.62
N TYR A 107 0.78 2.44 -13.48
CA TYR A 107 1.28 1.39 -14.39
C TYR A 107 1.14 0.00 -13.78
N HIS A 108 0.43 -0.87 -14.47
CA HIS A 108 0.19 -2.25 -14.04
C HIS A 108 1.06 -3.28 -14.77
N SER A 109 1.72 -2.90 -15.86
CA SER A 109 2.61 -3.80 -16.60
C SER A 109 4.07 -3.68 -16.11
N PRO A 110 4.80 -4.81 -15.98
CA PRO A 110 6.22 -4.78 -15.65
C PRO A 110 7.07 -4.02 -16.68
N ALA A 111 6.65 -4.00 -17.94
CA ALA A 111 7.36 -3.29 -19.02
C ALA A 111 7.29 -1.77 -18.82
N GLU A 112 6.10 -1.22 -18.56
CA GLU A 112 5.94 0.22 -18.33
C GLU A 112 6.62 0.67 -17.03
N GLN A 113 6.48 -0.11 -15.95
CA GLN A 113 7.19 0.17 -14.69
C GLN A 113 8.72 0.14 -14.88
N LYS A 114 9.24 -0.75 -15.73
CA LYS A 114 10.67 -0.80 -16.06
C LYS A 114 11.11 0.46 -16.81
N GLU A 115 10.33 0.94 -17.76
CA GLU A 115 10.65 2.19 -18.46
C GLU A 115 10.57 3.40 -17.52
N LEU A 116 9.55 3.49 -16.68
CA LEU A 116 9.44 4.55 -15.67
C LEU A 116 10.63 4.53 -14.69
N ARG A 117 11.07 3.35 -14.26
CA ARG A 117 12.26 3.19 -13.42
C ARG A 117 13.52 3.70 -14.10
N LYS A 118 13.70 3.48 -15.41
CA LYS A 118 14.88 4.02 -16.13
C LYS A 118 14.91 5.55 -16.12
N VAL A 119 13.74 6.20 -16.13
CA VAL A 119 13.62 7.67 -16.09
C VAL A 119 13.86 8.20 -14.67
N LEU A 120 13.25 7.57 -13.65
CA LEU A 120 13.29 8.09 -12.28
C LEU A 120 14.55 7.71 -11.50
N HIS A 121 15.11 6.51 -11.74
CA HIS A 121 16.25 6.01 -10.98
C HIS A 121 17.50 6.93 -11.04
N PRO A 122 17.86 7.54 -12.20
CA PRO A 122 18.94 8.53 -12.25
C PRO A 122 18.68 9.76 -11.39
N ALA A 123 17.43 10.27 -11.35
CA ALA A 123 17.07 11.43 -10.54
C ALA A 123 17.17 11.12 -9.04
N ILE A 124 16.66 9.96 -8.61
CA ILE A 124 16.79 9.48 -7.22
C ILE A 124 18.26 9.33 -6.85
N ARG A 125 19.06 8.68 -7.72
CA ARG A 125 20.50 8.51 -7.48
C ARG A 125 21.20 9.85 -7.33
N LEU A 126 20.92 10.81 -8.21
CA LEU A 126 21.49 12.14 -8.16
C LEU A 126 21.13 12.84 -6.85
N ALA A 127 19.86 12.80 -6.45
CA ALA A 127 19.40 13.36 -5.18
C ALA A 127 20.16 12.77 -3.99
N VAL A 128 20.27 11.44 -3.91
CA VAL A 128 21.00 10.74 -2.83
C VAL A 128 22.47 11.14 -2.82
N THR A 129 23.14 11.17 -3.97
CA THR A 129 24.57 11.55 -4.06
C THR A 129 24.81 13.05 -3.90
N GLY A 130 23.78 13.88 -4.11
CA GLY A 130 23.85 15.34 -4.17
C GLY A 130 23.80 16.04 -2.82
N GLY A 131 24.01 15.32 -1.72
CA GLY A 131 23.97 15.90 -0.37
C GLY A 131 22.60 15.86 0.28
N LEU A 132 21.79 14.84 -0.03
CA LEU A 132 20.51 14.57 0.63
C LEU A 132 20.61 14.65 2.16
N GLU A 133 21.70 14.12 2.72
CA GLU A 133 21.99 14.16 4.14
C GLU A 133 22.10 15.59 4.71
N ALA A 134 22.77 16.50 3.99
CA ALA A 134 22.86 17.90 4.41
C ALA A 134 21.49 18.61 4.38
N HIS A 135 20.63 18.26 3.43
CA HIS A 135 19.25 18.74 3.40
C HIS A 135 18.44 18.21 4.59
N HIS A 136 18.59 16.94 4.93
CA HIS A 136 17.94 16.33 6.09
C HIS A 136 18.39 16.98 7.39
N GLU A 137 19.70 17.13 7.59
CA GLU A 137 20.28 17.74 8.78
C GLU A 137 19.79 19.18 8.95
N ARG A 138 19.80 19.97 7.86
CA ARG A 138 19.29 21.35 7.87
C ARG A 138 17.83 21.41 8.32
N ARG A 139 16.93 20.63 7.71
CA ARG A 139 15.50 20.66 8.05
C ARG A 139 15.21 20.17 9.45
N PHE A 140 15.94 19.15 9.90
CA PHE A 140 15.83 18.65 11.26
C PHE A 140 16.28 19.71 12.27
N ASN A 141 17.41 20.38 12.02
CA ASN A 141 17.90 21.47 12.88
C ASN A 141 16.94 22.67 12.91
N GLU A 142 16.33 23.03 11.78
CA GLU A 142 15.28 24.06 11.72
C GLU A 142 14.05 23.69 12.57
N LEU A 143 13.60 22.43 12.49
CA LEU A 143 12.50 21.92 13.30
C LEU A 143 12.83 21.98 14.79
N VAL A 144 14.00 21.47 15.20
CA VAL A 144 14.45 21.47 16.60
C VAL A 144 14.61 22.90 17.12
N ALA A 145 15.17 23.81 16.32
CA ALA A 145 15.31 25.22 16.68
C ALA A 145 13.94 25.88 16.91
N ARG A 146 12.92 25.56 16.10
CA ARG A 146 11.54 26.06 16.26
C ARG A 146 10.88 25.59 17.56
N LEU A 147 11.23 24.39 18.05
CA LEU A 147 10.72 23.89 19.33
C LEU A 147 11.21 24.72 20.53
N ASN A 148 12.31 25.46 20.38
CA ASN A 148 12.85 26.37 21.40
C ASN A 148 12.94 25.72 22.78
N ILE A 149 13.44 24.48 22.82
CA ILE A 149 13.52 23.67 24.03
C ILE A 149 14.49 24.34 25.01
N LYS A 150 13.98 24.73 26.18
CA LYS A 150 14.79 25.33 27.26
C LYS A 150 15.11 24.30 28.34
N PRO A 151 16.34 24.28 28.88
CA PRO A 151 16.70 23.38 29.96
C PRO A 151 15.74 23.53 31.16
N GLY A 152 15.22 22.41 31.65
CA GLY A 152 14.33 22.37 32.82
C GLY A 152 12.87 22.77 32.55
N THR A 153 12.51 23.14 31.32
CA THR A 153 11.12 23.45 30.95
C THR A 153 10.51 22.30 30.17
N PRO A 154 9.56 21.54 30.74
CA PRO A 154 8.84 20.54 29.98
C PRO A 154 7.94 21.20 28.94
N ILE A 155 7.99 20.69 27.70
CA ILE A 155 7.08 21.10 26.63
C ILE A 155 6.28 19.89 26.17
N CYS A 156 4.99 20.09 25.91
CA CYS A 156 4.15 19.10 25.25
C CYS A 156 4.06 19.47 23.78
N VAL A 157 4.37 18.53 22.89
CA VAL A 157 4.39 18.76 21.45
C VAL A 157 3.60 17.68 20.73
N ASN A 158 2.89 18.06 19.67
CA ASN A 158 2.29 17.10 18.75
C ASN A 158 3.38 16.60 17.79
N LEU A 159 3.98 15.45 18.10
CA LEU A 159 5.05 14.88 17.29
C LEU A 159 4.56 14.52 15.89
N THR A 160 3.33 14.04 15.74
CA THR A 160 2.76 13.67 14.43
C THR A 160 2.75 14.87 13.48
N GLY A 161 2.20 16.01 13.90
CA GLY A 161 2.15 17.20 13.05
C GLY A 161 3.53 17.79 12.73
N LEU A 162 4.49 17.65 13.65
CA LEU A 162 5.87 18.09 13.41
C LEU A 162 6.60 17.21 12.40
N LEU A 163 6.41 15.89 12.50
CA LEU A 163 7.00 14.94 11.56
C LEU A 163 6.37 15.04 10.18
N GLU A 164 5.05 15.24 10.09
CA GLU A 164 4.35 15.49 8.84
C GLU A 164 4.87 16.78 8.17
N GLN A 165 5.05 17.86 8.94
CA GLN A 165 5.64 19.09 8.41
C GLN A 165 7.06 18.85 7.88
N LEU A 166 7.89 18.11 8.64
CA LEU A 166 9.24 17.77 8.23
C LEU A 166 9.24 16.91 6.95
N GLU A 167 8.35 15.94 6.86
CA GLU A 167 8.21 15.08 5.68
C GLU A 167 7.89 15.90 4.43
N TRP A 168 6.91 16.80 4.50
CA TRP A 168 6.58 17.68 3.38
C TRP A 168 7.72 18.60 2.98
N ASP A 169 8.47 19.13 3.96
CA ASP A 169 9.62 20.00 3.69
C ASP A 169 10.77 19.21 3.02
N LEU A 170 10.99 17.96 3.42
CA LEU A 170 11.97 17.06 2.80
C LEU A 170 11.55 16.66 1.38
N ILE A 171 10.28 16.27 1.18
CA ILE A 171 9.74 15.95 -0.14
C ILE A 171 9.86 17.16 -1.08
N GLY A 172 9.60 18.37 -0.60
CA GLY A 172 9.76 19.60 -1.37
C GLY A 172 11.21 19.84 -1.79
N ASP A 173 12.14 19.79 -0.84
CA ASP A 173 13.57 20.02 -1.12
C ASP A 173 14.13 19.01 -2.14
N VAL A 174 13.72 17.74 -2.05
CA VAL A 174 14.26 16.65 -2.87
C VAL A 174 13.53 16.50 -4.20
N GLY A 175 12.21 16.56 -4.19
CA GLY A 175 11.37 16.31 -5.35
C GLY A 175 11.16 17.55 -6.22
N LEU A 176 11.05 18.72 -5.60
CA LEU A 176 10.69 19.97 -6.28
C LEU A 176 11.83 21.00 -6.30
N GLY A 177 12.81 20.86 -5.39
CA GLY A 177 13.88 21.85 -5.18
C GLY A 177 13.41 23.10 -4.42
N TYR A 178 12.19 23.10 -3.89
CA TYR A 178 11.62 24.19 -3.11
C TYR A 178 10.60 23.67 -2.09
N PRO A 179 10.34 24.40 -0.99
CA PRO A 179 9.38 23.97 0.03
C PRO A 179 7.97 23.82 -0.55
N VAL A 180 7.28 22.74 -0.18
CA VAL A 180 5.88 22.55 -0.57
C VAL A 180 5.03 23.69 0.02
N PRO A 181 4.20 24.38 -0.78
CA PRO A 181 3.31 25.42 -0.26
C PRO A 181 2.35 24.86 0.80
N GLU A 182 2.09 25.60 1.87
CA GLU A 182 1.15 25.19 2.93
C GLU A 182 -0.25 24.87 2.40
N SER A 183 -0.68 25.50 1.29
CA SER A 183 -1.95 25.20 0.63
C SER A 183 -2.03 23.79 0.01
N MET A 184 -0.89 23.14 -0.21
CA MET A 184 -0.78 21.79 -0.75
C MET A 184 -0.50 20.75 0.34
N LYS A 185 -0.06 21.17 1.52
CA LYS A 185 0.04 20.33 2.70
C LYS A 185 -1.37 20.15 3.25
N GLY A 186 -2.10 19.19 2.69
CA GLY A 186 -3.40 18.80 3.24
C GLY A 186 -3.20 18.45 4.71
N THR A 187 -4.01 19.03 5.60
CA THR A 187 -4.07 18.58 7.00
C THR A 187 -4.70 17.19 6.96
N MET A 188 -3.88 16.14 7.02
CA MET A 188 -4.37 14.78 7.26
C MET A 188 -4.78 14.60 8.72
#